data_AF-A0A926CWD4-F1
#
_entry.id   AF-A0A926CWD4-F1
#
_cell.length_a   1.000
_cell.length_b   1.000
_cell.length_c   1.000
_cell.angle_alpha   90.00
_cell.angle_beta   90.00
_cell.angle_gamma   90.00
#
_symmetry.space_group_name_H-M   'P 1'
#
loop_
_entity.id
_entity.type
_entity.pdbx_description
1 polymer ?
#
loop_
_entity_poly.entity_id
_entity_poly.type
_entity_poly.pdbx_seq_one_letter_code
_entity_poly.pdbx_strand_id
1 'polypeptide(L)'
;MKRSEAPDERSTDSLFQQYYDERIQLYPLEATLNGINTYNDQLPNDISEAYRTKLRAFYQKYLDTLNTYDRTKLDHNDQMSYDVLQWELNINLEQLSFHDNLMPINQFWSLPLTMGQLGSGSGNQPFKTAEDYTNFLKRLDGFAVWCDTAIVNMKRGLSLGITPPKILMERVLPQLKSVISQDVTKSIFYMPVLNMDSSISETERDQ
;
A
#
# COMPACT_ATOMS: atom_id res chain seq x y z
N MET A 1 39.23 -8.87 -10.20
CA MET A 1 38.34 -7.73 -10.50
C MET A 1 37.77 -7.92 -11.90
N LYS A 2 36.56 -8.49 -12.01
CA LYS A 2 35.82 -8.47 -13.28
C LYS A 2 35.05 -7.14 -13.33
N ARG A 3 35.17 -6.44 -14.45
CA ARG A 3 34.43 -5.21 -14.78
C ARG A 3 32.93 -5.50 -14.66
N SER A 4 32.20 -4.61 -14.00
CA SER A 4 30.74 -4.54 -14.13
C SER A 4 30.42 -4.05 -15.54
N GLU A 5 29.99 -4.95 -16.40
CA GLU A 5 29.25 -4.57 -17.61
C GLU A 5 27.93 -3.92 -17.17
N ALA A 6 27.49 -2.89 -17.90
CA ALA A 6 26.16 -2.34 -17.70
C ALA A 6 25.13 -3.45 -17.90
N PRO A 7 24.02 -3.48 -17.13
CA PRO A 7 23.00 -4.51 -17.29
C PRO A 7 22.56 -4.58 -18.75
N ASP A 8 22.57 -5.77 -19.36
CA ASP A 8 21.89 -5.97 -20.64
C ASP A 8 20.41 -5.65 -20.39
N GLU A 9 19.87 -4.65 -21.09
CA GLU A 9 18.46 -4.25 -20.95
C GLU A 9 17.50 -5.43 -21.20
N ARG A 10 17.97 -6.47 -21.92
CA ARG A 10 17.24 -7.71 -22.18
C ARG A 10 17.56 -8.86 -21.21
N SER A 11 18.31 -8.63 -20.14
CA SER A 11 18.51 -9.63 -19.07
C SER A 11 17.24 -9.81 -18.22
N THR A 12 17.14 -10.96 -17.55
CA THR A 12 16.12 -11.23 -16.52
C THR A 12 16.28 -10.30 -15.31
N ASP A 13 17.50 -9.99 -14.92
CA ASP A 13 17.81 -9.04 -13.85
C ASP A 13 17.24 -7.63 -14.11
N SER A 14 17.41 -7.14 -15.34
CA SER A 14 16.82 -5.88 -15.81
C SER A 14 15.29 -5.87 -15.64
N LEU A 15 14.62 -6.96 -16.03
CA LEU A 15 13.17 -7.11 -15.88
C LEU A 15 12.75 -7.09 -14.41
N PHE A 16 13.45 -7.83 -13.55
CA PHE A 16 13.14 -7.91 -12.11
C PHE A 16 13.33 -6.56 -11.42
N GLN A 17 14.40 -5.84 -11.75
CA GLN A 17 14.63 -4.50 -11.20
C GLN A 17 13.55 -3.52 -11.65
N GLN A 18 13.20 -3.51 -12.94
CA GLN A 18 12.12 -2.66 -13.46
C GLN A 18 10.78 -2.98 -12.81
N TYR A 19 10.45 -4.27 -12.67
CA TYR A 19 9.25 -4.71 -11.98
C TYR A 19 9.20 -4.17 -10.55
N TYR A 20 10.30 -4.33 -9.80
CA TYR A 20 10.39 -3.84 -8.43
C TYR A 20 10.23 -2.32 -8.34
N ASP A 21 10.93 -1.57 -9.19
CA ASP A 21 10.92 -0.09 -9.20
C ASP A 21 9.55 0.49 -9.57
N GLU A 22 8.81 -0.15 -10.47
CA GLU A 22 7.43 0.24 -10.78
C GLU A 22 6.44 -0.24 -9.70
N ARG A 23 6.63 -1.44 -9.15
CA ARG A 23 5.76 -2.01 -8.10
C ARG A 23 5.81 -1.15 -6.84
N ILE A 24 6.98 -0.71 -6.40
CA ILE A 24 7.10 0.04 -5.14
C ILE A 24 6.36 1.37 -5.16
N GLN A 25 6.21 1.99 -6.34
CA GLN A 25 5.39 3.18 -6.56
C GLN A 25 3.89 2.91 -6.44
N LEU A 26 3.45 1.69 -6.73
CA LEU A 26 2.07 1.25 -6.54
C LEU A 26 1.79 0.96 -5.07
N TYR A 27 2.79 0.52 -4.31
CA TYR A 27 2.63 0.18 -2.88
C TYR A 27 3.39 1.13 -1.92
N PRO A 28 3.05 2.43 -1.83
CA PRO A 28 3.74 3.39 -0.95
C PRO A 28 3.82 3.00 0.53
N LEU A 29 2.79 2.34 1.07
CA LEU A 29 2.83 1.87 2.45
C LEU A 29 3.89 0.78 2.63
N GLU A 30 4.00 -0.15 1.68
CA GLU A 30 5.05 -1.17 1.69
C GLU A 30 6.44 -0.55 1.51
N ALA A 31 6.57 0.48 0.67
CA ALA A 31 7.79 1.25 0.54
C ALA A 31 8.26 1.79 1.90
N THR A 32 7.35 2.41 2.67
CA THR A 32 7.63 2.85 4.05
C THR A 32 8.04 1.69 4.95
N LEU A 33 7.36 0.53 4.89
CA LEU A 33 7.72 -0.66 5.67
C LEU A 33 9.15 -1.13 5.37
N ASN A 34 9.58 -1.01 4.11
CA ASN A 34 10.92 -1.38 3.64
C ASN A 34 11.98 -0.27 3.85
N GLY A 35 11.62 0.83 4.52
CA GLY A 35 12.53 1.95 4.78
C GLY A 35 12.75 2.90 3.59
N ILE A 36 11.93 2.78 2.53
CA ILE A 36 11.96 3.66 1.37
C ILE A 36 11.02 4.84 1.62
N ASN A 37 11.59 5.98 2.02
CA ASN A 37 10.83 7.15 2.44
C ASN A 37 10.29 8.02 1.30
N THR A 38 10.68 7.75 0.05
CA THR A 38 10.35 8.56 -1.14
C THR A 38 8.84 8.69 -1.40
N TYR A 39 8.02 7.77 -0.88
CA TYR A 39 6.57 7.73 -1.09
C TYR A 39 5.77 7.92 0.22
N ASN A 40 6.42 8.46 1.26
CA ASN A 40 5.79 8.66 2.57
C ASN A 40 4.61 9.63 2.55
N ASP A 41 4.45 10.40 1.47
CA ASP A 41 3.39 11.37 1.28
C ASP A 41 2.21 10.83 0.46
N GLN A 42 2.29 9.58 0.02
CA GLN A 42 1.32 8.96 -0.88
C GLN A 42 0.50 7.89 -0.16
N LEU A 43 -0.81 7.90 -0.43
CA LEU A 43 -1.73 6.83 -0.09
C LEU A 43 -2.71 6.60 -1.26
N PRO A 44 -2.50 5.57 -2.08
CA PRO A 44 -3.38 5.29 -3.21
C PRO A 44 -4.74 4.80 -2.74
N ASN A 45 -5.78 5.14 -3.51
CA ASN A 45 -7.11 4.57 -3.34
C ASN A 45 -7.21 3.20 -4.03
N ASP A 46 -6.62 2.19 -3.39
CA ASP A 46 -6.44 0.84 -3.91
C ASP A 46 -7.75 0.06 -4.19
N ILE A 47 -8.84 0.46 -3.55
CA ILE A 47 -10.18 -0.12 -3.73
C ILE A 47 -10.99 0.57 -4.85
N SER A 48 -10.45 1.60 -5.49
CA SER A 48 -11.10 2.24 -6.64
C SER A 48 -10.97 1.39 -7.91
N GLU A 49 -11.98 1.45 -8.78
CA GLU A 49 -11.96 0.74 -10.07
C GLU A 49 -10.81 1.22 -10.97
N ALA A 50 -10.51 2.52 -10.94
CA ALA A 50 -9.39 3.10 -11.68
C ALA A 50 -8.05 2.52 -11.22
N TYR A 51 -7.83 2.43 -9.90
CA TYR A 51 -6.59 1.87 -9.37
C TYR A 51 -6.47 0.37 -9.64
N ARG A 52 -7.54 -0.40 -9.50
CA ARG A 52 -7.55 -1.83 -9.87
C ARG A 52 -7.28 -2.07 -11.35
N THR A 53 -7.77 -1.18 -12.22
CA THR A 53 -7.47 -1.21 -13.66
C THR A 53 -5.99 -0.93 -13.92
N LYS A 54 -5.42 0.04 -13.20
CA LYS A 54 -3.98 0.33 -13.24
C LYS A 54 -3.15 -0.89 -12.80
N LEU A 55 -3.51 -1.54 -11.70
CA LEU A 55 -2.86 -2.76 -11.23
C LEU A 55 -2.96 -3.89 -12.26
N ARG A 56 -4.13 -4.10 -12.86
CA ARG A 56 -4.30 -5.13 -13.90
C ARG A 56 -3.39 -4.89 -15.10
N ALA A 57 -3.34 -3.64 -15.58
CA ALA A 57 -2.47 -3.27 -16.69
C ALA A 57 -0.98 -3.46 -16.34
N PHE A 58 -0.59 -3.10 -15.11
CA PHE A 58 0.76 -3.33 -14.59
C PHE A 58 1.11 -4.82 -14.59
N TYR A 59 0.33 -5.68 -13.93
CA TYR A 59 0.63 -7.10 -13.87
C TYR A 59 0.60 -7.78 -15.24
N GLN A 60 -0.33 -7.39 -16.12
CA GLN A 60 -0.39 -7.92 -17.49
C GLN A 60 0.84 -7.53 -18.30
N LYS A 61 1.27 -6.26 -18.24
CA LYS A 61 2.50 -5.77 -18.91
C LYS A 61 3.70 -6.64 -18.56
N TYR A 62 3.91 -6.91 -17.27
CA TYR A 62 5.06 -7.70 -16.83
C TYR A 62 4.90 -9.19 -17.14
N LEU A 63 3.68 -9.74 -17.11
CA LEU A 63 3.45 -11.13 -17.50
C LEU A 63 3.74 -11.34 -18.99
N ASP A 64 3.26 -10.43 -19.83
CA ASP A 64 3.51 -10.46 -21.28
C ASP A 64 5.00 -10.34 -21.57
N THR A 65 5.69 -9.43 -20.87
CA THR A 65 7.14 -9.22 -21.01
C THR A 65 7.93 -10.46 -20.57
N LEU A 66 7.62 -11.01 -19.39
CA LEU A 66 8.25 -12.21 -18.85
C LEU A 66 8.08 -13.41 -19.80
N ASN A 67 6.90 -13.57 -20.41
CA ASN A 67 6.63 -14.65 -21.35
C ASN A 67 7.42 -14.56 -22.67
N THR A 68 8.11 -13.44 -22.95
CA THR A 68 9.02 -13.34 -24.10
C THR A 68 10.37 -14.04 -23.86
N TYR A 69 10.72 -14.32 -22.60
CA TYR A 69 11.96 -14.98 -22.23
C TYR A 69 11.82 -16.51 -22.38
N ASP A 70 12.79 -17.13 -23.06
CA ASP A 70 12.87 -18.58 -23.17
C ASP A 70 13.46 -19.18 -21.89
N ARG A 71 12.57 -19.66 -21.00
CA ARG A 71 12.93 -20.30 -19.73
C ARG A 71 14.02 -21.37 -19.87
N THR A 72 14.05 -22.11 -20.98
CA THR A 72 15.04 -23.20 -21.18
C THR A 72 16.47 -22.70 -21.40
N LYS A 73 16.63 -21.41 -21.71
CA LYS A 73 17.94 -20.76 -21.90
C LYS A 73 18.45 -20.06 -20.64
N LEU A 74 17.65 -19.99 -19.58
CA LEU A 74 18.02 -19.42 -18.29
C LEU A 74 18.83 -20.41 -17.47
N ASP A 75 19.70 -19.91 -16.60
CA ASP A 75 20.36 -20.75 -15.60
C ASP A 75 19.37 -21.21 -14.51
N HIS A 76 19.79 -22.11 -13.63
CA HIS A 76 18.89 -22.69 -12.62
C HIS A 76 18.31 -21.63 -11.66
N ASN A 77 19.09 -20.62 -11.28
CA ASN A 77 18.61 -19.58 -10.36
C ASN A 77 17.62 -18.67 -11.07
N ASP A 78 17.92 -18.28 -12.30
CA ASP A 78 17.03 -17.45 -13.12
C ASP A 78 15.73 -18.16 -13.48
N GLN A 79 15.77 -19.48 -13.71
CA GLN A 79 14.56 -20.28 -13.89
C GLN A 79 13.67 -20.25 -12.65
N MET A 80 14.24 -20.32 -11.45
CA MET A 80 13.47 -20.23 -10.21
C MET A 80 12.86 -18.84 -10.04
N SER A 81 13.65 -17.77 -10.25
CA SER A 81 13.16 -16.39 -10.17
C SER A 81 12.07 -16.11 -11.20
N TYR A 82 12.22 -16.64 -12.42
CA TYR A 82 11.20 -16.60 -13.47
C TYR A 82 9.89 -17.26 -13.00
N ASP A 83 9.97 -18.48 -12.47
CA ASP A 83 8.78 -19.24 -12.05
C ASP A 83 8.05 -18.54 -10.90
N VAL A 84 8.78 -17.98 -9.94
CA VAL A 84 8.21 -17.21 -8.82
C VAL A 84 7.51 -15.96 -9.32
N LEU A 85 8.15 -15.17 -10.19
CA LEU A 85 7.52 -13.96 -10.72
C LEU A 85 6.30 -14.32 -11.59
N GLN A 86 6.39 -15.34 -12.43
CA GLN A 86 5.25 -15.79 -13.23
C GLN A 86 4.06 -16.19 -12.35
N TRP A 87 4.31 -16.92 -11.26
CA TRP A 87 3.29 -17.28 -10.28
C TRP A 87 2.69 -16.02 -9.61
N GLU A 88 3.53 -15.09 -9.15
CA GLU A 88 3.08 -13.87 -8.48
C GLU A 88 2.21 -13.00 -9.40
N LEU A 89 2.63 -12.80 -10.65
CA LEU A 89 1.87 -12.03 -11.64
C LEU A 89 0.51 -12.64 -11.93
N ASN A 90 0.44 -13.96 -12.11
CA ASN A 90 -0.82 -14.67 -12.35
C ASN A 90 -1.76 -14.61 -11.14
N ILE A 91 -1.25 -14.84 -9.94
CA ILE A 91 -2.07 -14.77 -8.71
C ILE A 91 -2.60 -13.36 -8.49
N ASN A 92 -1.80 -12.31 -8.72
CA ASN A 92 -2.28 -10.94 -8.60
C ASN A 92 -3.35 -10.59 -9.65
N LEU A 93 -3.20 -11.05 -10.90
CA LEU A 93 -4.23 -10.88 -11.94
C LEU A 93 -5.53 -11.60 -11.58
N GLU A 94 -5.42 -12.83 -11.07
CA GLU A 94 -6.56 -13.62 -10.60
C GLU A 94 -7.23 -12.94 -9.40
N GLN A 95 -6.46 -12.43 -8.43
CA GLN A 95 -6.98 -11.70 -7.27
C GLN A 95 -7.84 -10.51 -7.70
N LEU A 96 -7.40 -9.77 -8.73
CA LEU A 96 -8.15 -8.62 -9.26
C LEU A 96 -9.47 -9.01 -9.97
N SER A 97 -9.72 -10.31 -10.22
CA SER A 97 -11.01 -10.80 -10.73
C SER A 97 -12.08 -10.94 -9.62
N PHE A 98 -11.65 -11.03 -8.36
CA PHE A 98 -12.57 -11.03 -7.22
C PHE A 98 -13.08 -9.61 -6.92
N HIS A 99 -14.15 -9.52 -6.13
CA HIS A 99 -14.80 -8.26 -5.75
C HIS A 99 -14.45 -7.86 -4.30
N ASP A 100 -13.22 -8.12 -3.88
CA ASP A 100 -12.67 -7.78 -2.56
C ASP A 100 -12.74 -6.28 -2.27
N ASN A 101 -12.67 -5.43 -3.29
CA ASN A 101 -12.87 -3.98 -3.16
C ASN A 101 -14.27 -3.59 -2.64
N LEU A 102 -15.27 -4.46 -2.76
CA LEU A 102 -16.61 -4.28 -2.16
C LEU A 102 -16.65 -4.67 -0.68
N MET A 103 -15.60 -5.32 -0.17
CA MET A 103 -15.43 -5.74 1.21
C MET A 103 -14.08 -5.23 1.78
N PRO A 104 -13.81 -3.91 1.74
CA PRO A 104 -12.48 -3.35 1.98
C PRO A 104 -12.04 -3.38 3.46
N ILE A 105 -12.88 -3.88 4.36
CA ILE A 105 -12.64 -3.89 5.81
C ILE A 105 -12.95 -5.28 6.36
N ASN A 106 -12.04 -5.78 7.20
CA ASN A 106 -12.25 -6.96 8.05
C ASN A 106 -11.66 -6.73 9.45
N GLN A 107 -11.85 -7.70 10.35
CA GLN A 107 -11.49 -7.61 11.76
C GLN A 107 -10.01 -7.81 12.10
N PHE A 108 -9.19 -8.22 11.12
CA PHE A 108 -7.76 -8.48 11.30
C PHE A 108 -6.91 -7.41 10.64
N TRP A 109 -7.20 -7.11 9.38
CA TRP A 109 -6.39 -6.25 8.53
C TRP A 109 -7.32 -5.30 7.78
N SER A 110 -7.17 -3.99 7.98
CA SER A 110 -7.89 -2.98 7.19
C SER A 110 -7.15 -1.65 7.24
N LEU A 111 -7.35 -0.82 6.20
CA LEU A 111 -6.67 0.46 6.12
C LEU A 111 -6.93 1.36 7.34
N PRO A 112 -8.15 1.45 7.93
CA PRO A 112 -8.35 2.23 9.15
C PRO A 112 -7.48 1.79 10.34
N LEU A 113 -7.23 0.48 10.51
CA LEU A 113 -6.34 -0.02 11.55
C LEU A 113 -4.89 0.35 11.26
N THR A 114 -4.46 0.17 10.01
CA THR A 114 -3.12 0.56 9.56
C THR A 114 -2.89 2.05 9.77
N MET A 115 -3.85 2.90 9.40
CA MET A 115 -3.75 4.35 9.59
C MET A 115 -3.70 4.73 11.06
N GLY A 116 -4.46 4.06 11.93
CA GLY A 116 -4.36 4.27 13.37
C GLY A 116 -2.97 3.90 13.92
N GLN A 117 -2.41 2.77 13.47
CA GLN A 117 -1.06 2.36 13.86
C GLN A 117 0.00 3.35 13.38
N LEU A 118 -0.03 3.74 12.10
CA LEU A 118 0.91 4.72 11.54
C LEU A 118 0.75 6.08 12.23
N GLY A 119 -0.48 6.56 12.40
CA GLY A 119 -0.78 7.85 13.01
C GLY A 119 -0.51 7.94 14.49
N SER A 120 -0.36 6.81 15.19
CA SER A 120 0.12 6.81 16.59
C SER A 120 1.60 7.17 16.73
N GLY A 121 2.37 7.14 15.64
CA GLY A 121 3.84 7.31 15.66
C GLY A 121 4.60 6.09 16.19
N SER A 122 3.92 4.99 16.51
CA SER A 122 4.55 3.73 16.95
C SER A 122 4.84 2.73 15.82
N GLY A 123 4.42 3.05 14.59
CA GLY A 123 4.62 2.22 13.40
C GLY A 123 5.84 2.64 12.58
N ASN A 124 5.82 2.29 11.29
CA ASN A 124 6.92 2.56 10.36
C ASN A 124 6.86 3.96 9.73
N GLN A 125 5.77 4.71 9.94
CA GLN A 125 5.69 6.12 9.53
C GLN A 125 6.67 6.94 10.38
N PRO A 126 7.62 7.66 9.76
CA PRO A 126 8.50 8.55 10.51
C PRO A 126 7.75 9.81 10.97
N PHE A 127 8.24 10.42 12.05
CA PHE A 127 7.78 11.71 12.62
C PHE A 127 8.96 12.48 13.23
N LYS A 128 10.09 12.53 12.51
CA LYS A 128 11.36 13.11 12.99
C LYS A 128 11.59 14.51 12.47
N THR A 129 11.12 14.82 11.27
CA THR A 129 11.27 16.13 10.62
C THR A 129 9.90 16.76 10.37
N ALA A 130 9.83 18.08 10.16
CA ALA A 130 8.58 18.73 9.79
C ALA A 130 7.95 18.11 8.52
N GLU A 131 8.78 17.74 7.55
CA GLU A 131 8.35 17.05 6.32
C GLU A 131 7.64 15.72 6.60
N ASP A 132 8.08 14.96 7.61
CA ASP A 132 7.42 13.70 7.98
C ASP A 132 5.96 13.91 8.43
N TYR A 133 5.68 15.00 9.16
CA TYR A 133 4.33 15.38 9.56
C TYR A 133 3.50 15.79 8.35
N THR A 134 4.05 16.64 7.47
CA THR A 134 3.38 17.05 6.23
C THR A 134 3.06 15.83 5.33
N ASN A 135 3.98 14.89 5.23
CA ASN A 135 3.79 13.66 4.46
C ASN A 135 2.66 12.80 5.04
N PHE A 136 2.61 12.66 6.37
CA PHE A 136 1.51 11.94 7.00
C PHE A 136 0.15 12.66 6.84
N LEU A 137 0.11 13.99 6.91
CA LEU A 137 -1.10 14.77 6.63
C LEU A 137 -1.64 14.49 5.21
N LYS A 138 -0.77 14.46 4.20
CA LYS A 138 -1.17 14.08 2.82
C LYS A 138 -1.71 12.65 2.74
N ARG A 139 -1.16 11.71 3.52
CA ARG A 139 -1.74 10.35 3.64
C ARG A 139 -3.14 10.39 4.28
N LEU A 140 -3.37 11.24 5.27
CA LEU A 140 -4.69 11.41 5.87
C LEU A 140 -5.71 12.00 4.87
N ASP A 141 -5.29 12.92 4.00
CA ASP A 141 -6.15 13.41 2.91
C ASP A 141 -6.53 12.27 1.95
N GLY A 142 -5.56 11.44 1.55
CA GLY A 142 -5.82 10.24 0.76
C GLY A 142 -6.72 9.22 1.48
N PHE A 143 -6.59 9.12 2.81
CA PHE A 143 -7.38 8.20 3.62
C PHE A 143 -8.85 8.64 3.72
N ALA A 144 -9.11 9.94 3.77
CA ALA A 144 -10.47 10.47 3.70
C ALA A 144 -11.16 10.08 2.38
N VAL A 145 -10.47 10.24 1.25
CA VAL A 145 -10.97 9.83 -0.07
C VAL A 145 -11.18 8.31 -0.14
N TRP A 146 -10.27 7.53 0.43
CA TRP A 146 -10.42 6.08 0.54
C TRP A 146 -11.65 5.70 1.37
N CYS A 147 -11.92 6.38 2.50
CA CYS A 147 -13.08 6.12 3.35
C CYS A 147 -14.40 6.34 2.59
N ASP A 148 -14.51 7.43 1.84
CA ASP A 148 -15.68 7.69 1.00
C ASP A 148 -15.88 6.59 -0.05
N THR A 149 -14.78 6.15 -0.69
CA THR A 149 -14.80 5.05 -1.65
C THR A 149 -15.22 3.74 -1.00
N ALA A 150 -14.72 3.45 0.21
CA ALA A 150 -15.07 2.26 0.96
C ALA A 150 -16.57 2.23 1.31
N ILE A 151 -17.13 3.37 1.73
CA ILE A 151 -18.58 3.50 2.00
C ILE A 151 -19.40 3.20 0.75
N VAL A 152 -19.02 3.79 -0.40
CA VAL A 152 -19.72 3.56 -1.68
C VAL A 152 -19.61 2.11 -2.10
N ASN A 153 -18.41 1.53 -2.05
CA ASN A 153 -18.16 0.14 -2.42
C ASN A 153 -18.92 -0.84 -1.52
N MET A 154 -18.93 -0.64 -0.20
CA MET A 154 -19.68 -1.49 0.73
C MET A 154 -21.20 -1.40 0.50
N LYS A 155 -21.74 -0.21 0.18
CA LYS A 155 -23.15 -0.06 -0.21
C LYS A 155 -23.49 -0.83 -1.49
N ARG A 156 -22.58 -0.82 -2.48
CA ARG A 156 -22.71 -1.64 -3.69
C ARG A 156 -22.56 -3.14 -3.39
N GLY A 157 -21.66 -3.52 -2.49
CA GLY A 157 -21.51 -4.89 -2.00
C GLY A 157 -22.81 -5.41 -1.39
N LEU A 158 -23.46 -4.60 -0.55
CA LEU A 158 -24.77 -4.89 0.04
C LEU A 158 -25.84 -5.16 -1.03
N SER A 159 -25.92 -4.34 -2.09
CA SER A 159 -26.90 -4.54 -3.16
C SER A 159 -26.65 -5.79 -4.00
N LEU A 160 -25.41 -6.28 -4.05
CA LEU A 160 -24.98 -7.45 -4.81
C LEU A 160 -24.91 -8.73 -3.97
N GLY A 161 -25.15 -8.65 -2.65
CA GLY A 161 -24.95 -9.78 -1.72
C GLY A 161 -23.49 -10.15 -1.50
N ILE A 162 -22.55 -9.26 -1.84
CA ILE A 162 -21.11 -9.44 -1.67
C ILE A 162 -20.71 -8.67 -0.40
N THR A 163 -20.85 -9.33 0.75
CA THR A 163 -20.60 -8.70 2.05
C THR A 163 -19.89 -9.66 3.01
N PRO A 164 -19.08 -9.15 3.95
CA PRO A 164 -18.52 -10.00 5.00
C PRO A 164 -19.62 -10.59 5.89
N PRO A 165 -19.37 -11.75 6.54
CA PRO A 165 -20.28 -12.29 7.54
C PRO A 165 -20.56 -11.29 8.67
N LYS A 166 -21.83 -11.19 9.09
CA LYS A 166 -22.29 -10.26 10.13
C LYS A 166 -21.45 -10.33 11.42
N ILE A 167 -21.14 -11.54 11.88
CA ILE A 167 -20.37 -11.78 13.11
C ILE A 167 -18.97 -11.15 13.07
N LEU A 168 -18.38 -10.99 11.88
CA LEU A 168 -17.10 -10.31 11.72
C LEU A 168 -17.28 -8.80 11.80
N MET A 169 -18.32 -8.26 11.17
CA MET A 169 -18.62 -6.81 11.19
C MET A 169 -19.03 -6.30 12.58
N GLU A 170 -19.65 -7.14 13.40
CA GLU A 170 -19.93 -6.84 14.81
C GLU A 170 -18.64 -6.61 15.62
N ARG A 171 -17.51 -7.21 15.22
CA ARG A 171 -16.19 -6.98 15.84
C ARG A 171 -15.47 -5.76 15.26
N VAL A 172 -15.68 -5.46 13.98
CA VAL A 172 -15.08 -4.30 13.31
C VAL A 172 -15.61 -2.98 13.89
N LEU A 173 -16.92 -2.88 14.14
CA LEU A 173 -17.53 -1.62 14.57
C LEU A 173 -16.93 -1.05 15.88
N PRO A 174 -16.74 -1.83 16.96
CA PRO A 174 -16.03 -1.34 18.15
C PRO A 174 -14.60 -0.87 17.87
N GLN A 175 -13.86 -1.56 16.98
CA GLN A 175 -12.50 -1.17 16.62
C GLN A 175 -12.47 0.20 15.93
N LEU A 176 -13.37 0.43 14.97
CA LEU A 176 -13.50 1.73 14.30
C LEU A 176 -13.93 2.84 15.27
N LYS A 177 -14.79 2.53 16.26
CA LYS A 177 -15.17 3.50 17.29
C LYS A 177 -14.01 3.84 18.22
N SER A 178 -13.12 2.90 18.50
CA SER A 178 -12.01 3.10 19.45
C SER A 178 -10.97 4.12 18.96
N VAL A 179 -10.87 4.32 17.64
CA VAL A 179 -9.95 5.30 17.04
C VAL A 179 -10.56 6.70 16.89
N ILE A 180 -11.87 6.85 17.15
CA ILE A 180 -12.57 8.14 17.08
C ILE A 180 -12.54 8.80 18.46
N SER A 181 -11.96 10.00 18.53
CA SER A 181 -11.98 10.84 19.73
C SER A 181 -12.68 12.17 19.47
N GLN A 182 -13.55 12.59 20.39
CA GLN A 182 -14.14 13.95 20.37
C GLN A 182 -13.12 15.02 20.80
N ASP A 183 -12.15 14.62 21.62
CA ASP A 183 -11.04 15.47 22.04
C ASP A 183 -9.85 15.15 21.16
N VAL A 184 -9.49 16.08 20.26
CA VAL A 184 -8.38 15.92 19.32
C VAL A 184 -7.08 15.58 20.06
N THR A 185 -6.86 16.15 21.25
CA THR A 185 -5.64 15.90 22.03
C THR A 185 -5.55 14.48 22.59
N LYS A 186 -6.68 13.76 22.66
CA LYS A 186 -6.77 12.35 23.06
C LYS A 186 -6.82 11.39 21.86
N SER A 187 -6.83 11.91 20.64
CA SER A 187 -6.80 11.09 19.44
C SER A 187 -5.46 10.38 19.33
N ILE A 188 -5.48 9.10 18.92
CA ILE A 188 -4.23 8.37 18.61
C ILE A 188 -3.42 9.09 17.53
N PHE A 189 -4.09 9.77 16.59
CA PHE A 189 -3.45 10.54 15.52
C PHE A 189 -2.74 11.81 16.03
N TYR A 190 -2.99 12.22 17.28
CA TYR A 190 -2.35 13.37 17.91
C TYR A 190 -1.12 12.98 18.74
N MET A 191 -0.89 11.68 18.97
CA MET A 191 0.27 11.18 19.70
C MET A 191 1.62 11.63 19.13
N PRO A 192 1.84 11.67 17.79
CA PRO A 192 3.10 12.18 17.24
C PRO A 192 3.36 13.64 17.60
N VAL A 193 2.31 14.47 17.63
CA VAL A 193 2.42 15.89 17.98
C VAL A 193 2.81 16.06 19.46
N LEU A 194 2.24 15.25 20.35
CA LEU A 194 2.60 15.26 21.78
C LEU A 194 4.05 14.82 22.02
N ASN A 195 4.57 13.95 21.15
CA ASN A 195 5.94 13.41 21.23
C ASN A 195 6.91 14.11 20.27
N MET A 196 6.52 15.26 19.73
CA MET A 196 7.29 15.96 18.72
C MET A 196 8.64 16.42 19.28
N ASP A 197 9.71 16.17 18.52
CA ASP A 197 11.06 16.54 18.95
C ASP A 197 11.21 18.07 19.05
N SER A 198 11.86 18.50 20.13
CA SER A 198 12.25 19.89 20.36
C SER A 198 13.17 20.48 19.27
N SER A 199 13.77 19.64 18.42
CA SER A 199 14.57 20.09 17.28
C SER A 199 13.74 20.73 16.17
N ILE A 200 12.42 20.52 16.12
CA ILE A 200 11.52 21.16 15.16
C ILE A 200 11.18 22.56 15.67
N SER A 201 11.45 23.59 14.86
CA SER A 201 11.26 24.99 15.27
C SER A 201 9.78 25.33 15.47
N GLU A 202 9.47 26.36 16.26
CA GLU A 202 8.09 26.83 16.44
C GLU A 202 7.43 27.19 15.11
N THR A 203 8.15 27.85 14.20
CA THR A 203 7.62 28.20 12.88
C THR A 203 7.28 26.98 12.02
N GLU A 204 8.04 25.89 12.13
CA GLU A 204 7.73 24.63 11.44
C GLU A 204 6.56 23.88 12.10
N ARG A 205 6.33 24.08 13.41
CA ARG A 205 5.22 23.46 14.14
C ARG A 205 3.85 24.07 13.82
N ASP A 206 3.85 25.35 13.48
CA ASP A 206 2.63 26.11 13.16
C ASP A 206 2.17 25.94 11.70
N GLN A 207 2.92 25.21 10.86
CA GLN A 207 2.60 24.92 9.46
C GLN A 207 1.82 23.60 9.32
#